data_AF-A0A7C7TW95-F1
#
_entry.id   AF-A0A7C7TW95-F1
#
_cell.length_a   1.000
_cell.length_b   1.000
_cell.length_c   1.000
_cell.angle_alpha   90.00
_cell.angle_beta   90.00
_cell.angle_gamma   90.00
#
_symmetry.space_group_name_H-M   'P 1'
#
loop_
_entity.id
_entity.type
_entity.pdbx_description
1 polymer ?
#
loop_
_entity_poly.entity_id
_entity_poly.type
_entity_poly.pdbx_seq_one_letter_code
_entity_poly.pdbx_strand_id
1 'polypeptide(L)' 'MSDESVTPSLTEFPHAPVGWSPKDSKVIADDEGLSLNQDHWAVIQALQEYFARNDGHTEVRERQDTLH' A
#
# COMPACT_ATOMS: atom_id res chain seq x y z
N MET A 1 -23.31 -9.59 8.41
CA MET A 1 -21.87 -9.80 8.63
C MET A 1 -21.26 -8.42 8.49
N SER A 2 -20.93 -7.76 9.61
CA SER A 2 -20.34 -6.43 9.56
C SER A 2 -18.95 -6.59 8.95
N ASP A 3 -18.77 -6.07 7.75
CA ASP A 3 -17.46 -5.98 7.10
C ASP A 3 -16.67 -4.92 7.88
N GLU A 4 -16.03 -5.38 8.95
CA GLU A 4 -15.20 -4.55 9.79
C GLU A 4 -14.04 -4.10 8.91
N SER A 5 -14.13 -2.87 8.42
CA SER A 5 -13.07 -2.25 7.62
C SER A 5 -11.86 -2.02 8.53
N VAL A 6 -11.14 -3.10 8.83
CA VAL A 6 -9.93 -3.13 9.62
C VAL A 6 -8.99 -2.14 8.97
N THR A 7 -8.73 -1.05 9.67
CA THR A 7 -7.75 -0.06 9.27
C THR A 7 -6.50 -0.42 10.06
N PRO A 8 -5.59 -1.20 9.49
CA PRO A 8 -4.42 -1.68 10.20
C PRO A 8 -3.51 -0.51 10.57
N SER A 9 -2.72 -0.70 11.63
CA SER A 9 -1.83 0.35 12.13
C SER A 9 -0.57 0.43 11.28
N LEU A 10 0.07 1.60 11.21
CA LEU A 10 1.33 1.79 10.46
C LEU A 10 2.43 0.81 10.92
N THR A 11 2.42 0.43 12.20
CA THR A 11 3.32 -0.57 12.79
C THR A 11 3.20 -1.97 12.18
N GLU A 12 2.04 -2.30 11.60
CA GLU A 12 1.83 -3.58 10.90
C GLU A 12 2.46 -3.59 9.49
N PHE A 13 2.93 -2.44 9.01
CA PHE A 13 3.62 -2.30 7.72
C PHE A 13 5.02 -1.71 7.91
N PRO A 14 5.98 -2.49 8.44
CA PRO A 14 7.35 -2.03 8.63
C PRO A 14 8.09 -1.75 7.31
N HIS A 15 7.56 -2.29 6.20
CA HIS A 15 8.11 -2.16 4.85
C HIS A 15 7.32 -1.16 3.98
N ALA A 16 6.42 -0.38 4.60
CA ALA A 16 5.69 0.65 3.87
C ALA A 16 6.65 1.71 3.30
N PRO A 17 6.43 2.16 2.04
CA PRO A 17 7.23 3.22 1.46
C PRO A 17 7.01 4.55 2.17
N VAL A 18 7.99 5.44 2.09
CA VAL A 18 7.91 6.77 2.73
C VAL A 18 6.72 7.55 2.17
N GLY A 19 5.86 8.04 3.06
CA GLY A 19 4.64 8.77 2.68
C GLY A 19 3.42 7.89 2.36
N TRP A 20 3.51 6.56 2.50
CA TRP A 20 2.34 5.69 2.43
C TRP A 20 1.66 5.54 3.77
N SER A 21 0.32 5.58 3.78
CA SER A 21 -0.48 5.27 4.96
C SER A 21 -1.62 4.31 4.62
N PRO A 22 -2.02 3.42 5.55
CA PRO A 22 -3.21 2.58 5.40
C PRO A 22 -4.49 3.40 5.14
N LYS A 23 -4.53 4.64 5.63
CA LYS A 23 -5.66 5.54 5.38
C LYS A 23 -5.75 5.93 3.91
N ASP A 24 -4.63 6.24 3.26
CA ASP A 24 -4.60 6.60 1.84
C ASP A 24 -5.00 5.42 0.97
N SER A 25 -4.51 4.21 1.27
CA SER A 25 -4.95 3.00 0.59
C SER A 25 -6.45 2.77 0.70
N LYS A 26 -7.03 3.04 1.88
CA LYS A 26 -8.48 2.94 2.07
C LYS A 26 -9.26 3.99 1.28
N VAL A 27 -8.76 5.23 1.21
CA VAL A 27 -9.37 6.29 0.40
C VAL A 27 -9.37 5.92 -1.08
N ILE A 28 -8.24 5.42 -1.60
CA ILE A 28 -8.13 4.97 -3.00
C ILE A 28 -9.08 3.80 -3.26
N ALA A 29 -9.11 2.81 -2.36
CA ALA A 29 -10.01 1.68 -2.51
C ALA A 29 -11.48 2.11 -2.47
N ASP A 30 -11.87 3.01 -1.58
CA ASP A 30 -13.24 3.54 -1.50
C ASP A 30 -13.63 4.31 -2.78
N ASP A 31 -12.71 5.09 -3.35
CA ASP A 31 -12.89 5.77 -4.64
C ASP A 31 -13.08 4.77 -5.80
N GLU A 32 -12.39 3.63 -5.76
CA GLU A 32 -12.55 2.52 -6.70
C GLU A 32 -13.75 1.60 -6.37
N GLY A 33 -14.47 1.85 -5.28
CA GLY A 33 -15.59 1.00 -4.82
C GLY A 33 -15.15 -0.36 -4.27
N LEU A 34 -13.90 -0.47 -3.83
CA LEU A 34 -13.27 -1.65 -3.25
C LEU A 34 -13.24 -1.57 -1.72
N SER A 35 -13.71 -2.63 -1.06
CA SER A 35 -13.53 -2.79 0.38
C SER A 35 -12.21 -3.50 0.68
N LEU A 36 -11.27 -2.81 1.32
CA LEU A 36 -10.04 -3.43 1.83
C LEU A 36 -10.36 -4.31 3.03
N ASN A 37 -10.30 -5.62 2.83
CA ASN A 37 -10.43 -6.64 3.85
C ASN A 37 -9.04 -7.17 4.24
N GLN A 38 -9.01 -8.11 5.18
CA GLN A 38 -7.75 -8.65 5.69
C GLN A 38 -6.89 -9.31 4.60
N ASP A 39 -7.51 -9.98 3.62
CA ASP A 39 -6.81 -10.58 2.49
C ASP A 39 -6.17 -9.50 1.59
N HIS A 40 -6.88 -8.41 1.31
CA HIS A 40 -6.34 -7.28 0.55
C HIS A 40 -5.15 -6.65 1.28
N TRP A 41 -5.22 -6.49 2.60
CA TRP A 41 -4.11 -5.99 3.42
C TRP A 41 -2.90 -6.93 3.40
N ALA A 42 -3.11 -8.24 3.43
CA ALA A 42 -2.02 -9.22 3.32
C ALA A 42 -1.31 -9.13 1.96
N VAL A 43 -2.04 -8.91 0.87
CA VAL A 43 -1.46 -8.67 -0.46
C VAL A 43 -0.66 -7.38 -0.49
N ILE A 44 -1.19 -6.28 0.06
CA ILE A 44 -0.47 -5.00 0.15
C ILE A 44 0.82 -5.17 0.95
N GLN A 45 0.77 -5.88 2.08
CA GLN A 45 1.95 -6.14 2.91
C GLN A 45 3.00 -6.96 2.15
N ALA A 46 2.58 -8.02 1.44
CA ALA A 46 3.48 -8.85 0.64
C ALA A 46 4.12 -8.05 -0.51
N LEU A 47 3.37 -7.16 -1.16
CA LEU A 47 3.90 -6.26 -2.18
C LEU A 47 4.91 -5.29 -1.59
N GLN A 48 4.58 -4.64 -0.47
CA GLN A 48 5.49 -3.73 0.21
C GLN A 48 6.77 -4.44 0.66
N GLU A 49 6.66 -5.64 1.20
CA GLU A 49 7.82 -6.45 1.56
C GLU A 49 8.66 -6.84 0.33
N TYR A 50 8.01 -7.21 -0.78
CA TYR A 50 8.69 -7.48 -2.05
C TYR A 50 9.45 -6.25 -2.56
N PHE A 51 8.81 -5.07 -2.55
CA PHE A 51 9.44 -3.82 -2.96
C PHE A 51 10.54 -3.39 -2.00
N ALA A 52 10.35 -3.48 -0.68
CA ALA A 52 11.40 -3.16 0.31
C ALA A 52 12.60 -4.11 0.23
N ARG A 53 12.38 -5.40 -0.09
CA ARG A 53 13.46 -6.35 -0.38
C ARG A 53 14.14 -6.06 -1.72
N ASN A 54 13.41 -5.49 -2.68
CA ASN A 54 13.90 -5.13 -4.02
C ASN A 54 14.32 -3.64 -4.13
N ASP A 55 14.24 -2.85 -3.06
CA ASP A 55 14.63 -1.43 -2.98
C ASP A 55 16.15 -1.24 -3.03
N GLY A 56 16.92 -2.34 -3.05
CA GLY A 56 18.31 -2.32 -3.52
C GLY A 56 18.45 -2.08 -5.02
N HIS A 57 17.39 -2.27 -5.81
CA HIS A 57 17.43 -2.26 -7.28
C HIS A 57 16.25 -1.56 -7.98
N THR A 58 15.23 -1.10 -7.26
CA THR A 58 14.07 -0.48 -7.90
C THR A 58 14.19 1.02 -7.87
N GLU A 59 14.64 1.57 -8.99
CA GLU A 59 14.58 2.98 -9.32
C GLU A 59 13.12 3.47 -9.33
N VAL A 60 12.55 3.73 -8.15
CA VAL A 60 11.27 4.46 -8.00
C VAL A 60 11.46 5.95 -8.35
N ARG A 61 12.64 6.34 -8.86
CA ARG A 61 13.00 7.71 -9.26
C ARG A 61 12.99 8.00 -10.77
N GLU A 62 12.53 7.09 -11.63
CA GLU A 62 12.49 7.34 -13.09
C GLU A 62 11.09 7.29 -13.73
N ARG A 63 10.03 7.62 -12.99
CA ARG A 63 8.68 7.73 -13.59
C ARG A 63 7.97 9.08 -13.44
N GLN A 64 8.56 10.04 -12.73
CA GLN A 64 7.96 11.38 -12.62
C GLN A 64 8.40 12.37 -13.72
N ASP A 65 9.36 12.01 -14.58
CA ASP A 65 9.98 12.94 -15.54
C ASP A 65 9.78 12.53 -17.02
N THR A 66 8.55 12.21 -17.41
CA THR A 66 8.22 12.11 -18.85
C THR A 66 6.88 12.75 -19.17
N LEU A 67 6.72 13.98 -18.70
CA LEU A 67 5.79 14.97 -19.25
C LEU A 67 6.52 16.32 -19.29
N HIS A 68 7.51 16.45 -20.17
CA HIS A 68 7.96 17.75 -20.67
C HIS A 68 8.37 17.64 -22.13
#